data_AF-A0A6J1UPB6-F1
#
_entry.id   AF-A0A6J1UPB6-F1
#
_cell.length_a   1.000
_cell.length_b   1.000
_cell.length_c   1.000
_cell.angle_alpha   90.00
_cell.angle_beta   90.00
_cell.angle_gamma   90.00
#
_symmetry.space_group_name_H-M   'P 1'
#
loop_
_entity.id
_entity.type
_entity.pdbx_description
1 polymer ?
#
loop_
_entity_poly.entity_id
_entity_poly.type
_entity_poly.pdbx_seq_one_letter_code
_entity_poly.pdbx_strand_id
1 'polypeptide(L)'
;MYGNTISREADLPCKPWRSLPPEPAEQSGLSTEDYDNCSEESNYDSISLPCERKTPAKPLDPDIKAVTDPSIFSPVQWKKYWKRNRICVLLILTGICLLLSVILLLSNTSVLSELRSQNWSSTKDGYDASLAPFNFTELETSVITKLKSLEQQFDEKRKISLQKIEEQLLRIERELGRLQNCRDTSWQRFQTNVYYFSDTEENWEMARKTCADRDSHLVIINSKQEQDFVIHTLKHSIWLGLSDTEKEGTWLWVDGSPLKERSWRQGEPNNGGNNGEDCAVLYKEGKWNDIHCDKQVKFVCEKEEVSV
;
A
#
# COMPACT_ATOMS: atom_id res chain seq x y z
N MET A 1 17.04 -27.84 37.54
CA MET A 1 17.43 -26.42 37.50
C MET A 1 18.37 -26.22 36.33
N TYR A 2 17.88 -25.69 35.21
CA TYR A 2 18.70 -25.03 34.20
C TYR A 2 17.85 -23.90 33.65
N GLY A 3 18.14 -22.68 34.08
CA GLY A 3 17.46 -21.47 33.65
C GLY A 3 18.08 -20.98 32.35
N ASN A 4 17.26 -20.81 31.32
CA ASN A 4 17.60 -19.98 30.17
C ASN A 4 16.97 -18.61 30.39
N THR A 5 17.78 -17.67 30.86
CA THR A 5 17.51 -16.24 30.76
C THR A 5 17.70 -15.81 29.30
N ILE A 6 16.60 -15.68 28.56
CA ILE A 6 16.56 -14.84 27.36
C ILE A 6 16.37 -13.42 27.89
N SER A 7 17.45 -12.65 27.86
CA SER A 7 17.42 -11.21 28.12
C SER A 7 16.45 -10.59 27.12
N ARG A 8 15.34 -10.04 27.62
CA ARG A 8 14.53 -9.07 26.87
C ARG A 8 15.44 -7.88 26.58
N GLU A 9 15.91 -7.76 25.35
CA GLU A 9 16.41 -6.47 24.86
C GLU A 9 15.26 -5.49 25.01
N ALA A 10 15.45 -4.51 25.87
CA ALA A 10 14.49 -3.46 26.12
C ALA A 10 14.23 -2.72 24.81
N ASP A 11 12.95 -2.55 24.48
CA ASP A 11 12.47 -1.64 23.46
C ASP A 11 13.06 -0.25 23.74
N LEU A 12 14.12 0.10 23.02
CA LEU A 12 14.70 1.43 23.05
C LEU A 12 13.66 2.40 22.45
N PRO A 13 13.29 3.49 23.13
CA PRO A 13 12.37 4.47 22.57
C PRO A 13 12.99 5.11 21.31
N CYS A 14 12.21 5.15 20.23
CA CYS A 14 12.58 5.86 19.01
C CYS A 14 12.87 7.33 19.37
N LYS A 15 14.11 7.78 19.13
CA LYS A 15 14.42 9.20 19.22
C LYS A 15 13.65 9.93 18.10
N PRO A 16 13.01 11.08 18.37
CA PRO A 16 12.45 11.92 17.31
C PRO A 16 13.55 12.22 16.28
N TRP A 17 13.19 12.28 15.00
CA TRP A 17 14.01 12.95 14.00
C TRP A 17 14.12 14.43 14.40
N ARG A 18 15.08 14.76 15.25
CA ARG A 18 15.58 16.13 15.35
C ARG A 18 16.36 16.34 14.08
N SER A 19 15.98 17.37 13.31
CA SER A 19 16.92 18.02 12.40
C SER A 19 18.24 18.15 13.16
N LEU A 20 19.30 17.52 12.66
CA LEU A 20 20.62 17.67 13.26
C LEU A 20 20.91 19.18 13.31
N PRO A 21 21.25 19.75 14.49
CA PRO A 21 21.79 21.10 14.49
C PRO A 21 23.10 21.08 13.70
N PRO A 22 23.42 22.13 12.93
CA PRO A 22 24.75 22.24 12.34
C PRO A 22 25.80 22.18 13.46
N GLU A 23 26.88 21.44 13.23
CA GLU A 23 28.03 21.40 14.13
C GLU A 23 28.54 22.82 14.43
N PRO A 24 29.00 23.09 15.67
CA PRO A 24 29.36 24.43 16.07
C PRO A 24 30.66 24.88 15.40
N ALA A 25 30.60 25.99 14.67
CA ALA A 25 31.77 26.81 14.42
C ALA A 25 32.17 27.51 15.73
N GLU A 26 33.45 27.44 16.06
CA GLU A 26 34.05 28.09 17.22
C GLU A 26 33.84 29.62 17.22
N GLN A 27 33.86 30.14 18.44
CA GLN A 27 33.49 31.47 18.90
C GLN A 27 34.14 32.66 18.18
N SER A 28 33.34 33.70 17.92
CA SER A 28 33.71 35.08 18.22
C SER A 28 32.44 35.90 18.45
N GLY A 29 32.29 36.48 19.64
CA GLY A 29 31.07 37.18 20.05
C GLY A 29 30.88 38.55 19.40
N LEU A 30 29.63 39.00 19.35
CA LEU A 30 29.18 40.33 19.79
C LEU A 30 27.64 40.37 19.73
N SER A 31 27.05 41.04 20.72
CA SER A 31 25.62 41.34 20.89
C SER A 31 25.11 42.42 19.92
N THR A 32 23.83 42.37 19.52
CA THR A 32 22.72 43.33 19.82
C THR A 32 21.61 43.28 18.76
N GLU A 33 20.36 43.25 19.24
CA GLU A 33 19.16 44.02 18.82
C GLU A 33 18.64 44.01 17.36
N ASP A 34 17.31 43.82 17.27
CA ASP A 34 16.30 44.37 16.35
C ASP A 34 16.72 44.93 14.98
N TYR A 35 16.01 44.53 13.91
CA TYR A 35 15.21 45.41 13.03
C TYR A 35 14.80 44.71 11.73
N ASP A 36 13.52 44.86 11.39
CA ASP A 36 13.01 44.86 10.02
C ASP A 36 13.78 45.86 9.14
N ASN A 37 14.23 45.44 7.96
CA ASN A 37 13.92 46.11 6.67
C ASN A 37 14.70 45.54 5.50
N CYS A 38 13.98 45.32 4.41
CA CYS A 38 14.55 45.28 3.06
C CYS A 38 14.78 46.71 2.56
N SER A 39 16.01 47.04 2.16
CA SER A 39 16.29 48.08 1.16
C SER A 39 17.76 48.03 0.72
N GLU A 40 17.94 47.87 -0.60
CA GLU A 40 18.84 48.57 -1.56
C GLU A 40 20.20 49.08 -1.06
N GLU A 41 21.31 49.09 -1.79
CA GLU A 41 21.78 48.67 -3.12
C GLU A 41 23.32 48.91 -3.04
N SER A 42 24.15 48.14 -3.75
CA SER A 42 25.24 48.75 -4.54
C SER A 42 25.97 47.74 -5.42
N ASN A 43 25.98 48.11 -6.70
CA ASN A 43 27.05 47.97 -7.70
C ASN A 43 27.23 46.68 -8.51
N TYR A 44 26.79 46.80 -9.79
CA TYR A 44 27.45 46.36 -11.03
C TYR A 44 27.70 44.85 -11.24
N ASP A 45 26.71 44.15 -11.80
CA ASP A 45 26.72 43.81 -13.22
C ASP A 45 25.30 43.40 -13.67
N SER A 46 24.87 43.98 -14.77
CA SER A 46 23.47 44.05 -15.19
C SER A 46 23.12 42.92 -16.16
N ILE A 47 22.32 41.96 -15.72
CA ILE A 47 21.19 41.40 -16.51
C ILE A 47 20.06 41.09 -15.51
N SER A 48 19.08 41.99 -15.42
CA SER A 48 17.82 41.76 -14.73
C SER A 48 16.87 40.96 -15.63
N LEU A 49 16.49 39.76 -15.16
CA LEU A 49 15.32 39.04 -15.65
C LEU A 49 14.19 39.20 -14.62
N PRO A 50 12.95 39.50 -15.04
CA PRO A 50 11.86 39.85 -14.13
C PRO A 50 11.30 38.62 -13.40
N CYS A 51 10.83 38.85 -12.16
CA CYS A 51 10.02 37.89 -11.41
C CYS A 51 8.75 37.53 -12.20
N GLU A 52 8.73 36.35 -12.82
CA GLU A 52 7.49 35.80 -13.37
C GLU A 52 6.62 35.21 -12.24
N ARG A 53 5.43 35.79 -12.10
CA ARG A 53 4.30 35.15 -11.43
C ARG A 53 4.08 33.77 -12.05
N LYS A 54 4.20 32.70 -11.27
CA LYS A 54 3.65 31.39 -11.66
C LYS A 54 2.13 31.52 -11.75
N THR A 55 1.62 31.77 -12.94
CA THR A 55 0.21 31.52 -13.28
C THR A 55 -0.01 30.00 -13.33
N PRO A 56 -1.13 29.48 -12.79
CA PRO A 56 -1.41 28.05 -12.85
C PRO A 56 -1.60 27.60 -14.29
N ALA A 57 -0.97 26.48 -14.65
CA ALA A 57 -1.10 25.88 -15.96
C ALA A 57 -2.56 25.49 -16.22
N LYS A 58 -3.06 25.86 -17.40
CA LYS A 58 -4.37 25.46 -17.93
C LYS A 58 -4.39 23.92 -18.10
N PRO A 59 -5.47 23.20 -17.71
CA PRO A 59 -5.54 21.77 -17.94
C PRO A 59 -5.58 21.48 -19.45
N LEU A 60 -4.72 20.57 -19.89
CA LEU A 60 -4.77 20.00 -21.23
C LEU A 60 -5.92 18.99 -21.31
N ASP A 61 -6.58 19.01 -22.46
CA ASP A 61 -7.69 18.15 -22.91
C ASP A 61 -7.40 16.64 -22.68
N PRO A 62 -8.33 15.86 -22.09
CA PRO A 62 -8.09 14.44 -21.79
C PRO A 62 -8.04 13.49 -23.00
N ASP A 63 -8.30 13.94 -24.24
CA ASP A 63 -8.44 13.03 -25.38
C ASP A 63 -7.18 12.76 -26.23
N ILE A 64 -5.98 13.20 -25.81
CA ILE A 64 -4.73 12.94 -26.56
C ILE A 64 -3.67 12.22 -25.69
N LYS A 65 -3.99 11.02 -25.20
CA LYS A 65 -2.99 10.02 -24.75
C LYS A 65 -3.52 8.60 -24.95
N ALA A 66 -3.79 8.22 -26.21
CA ALA A 66 -4.22 6.86 -26.50
C ALA A 66 -3.69 6.33 -27.83
N VAL A 67 -2.43 6.60 -28.19
CA VAL A 67 -1.74 5.81 -29.21
C VAL A 67 -0.24 5.81 -28.87
N THR A 68 0.38 4.63 -28.88
CA THR A 68 1.82 4.33 -28.69
C THR A 68 2.33 4.08 -27.25
N ASP A 69 1.88 2.99 -26.62
CA ASP A 69 2.73 2.17 -25.75
C ASP A 69 2.35 0.68 -25.94
N PRO A 70 3.24 -0.20 -26.43
CA PRO A 70 2.96 -1.63 -26.61
C PRO A 70 2.92 -2.43 -25.29
N SER A 71 3.19 -1.79 -24.16
CA SER A 71 3.18 -2.44 -22.85
C SER A 71 1.95 -2.04 -22.03
N ILE A 72 1.33 -3.03 -21.39
CA ILE A 72 0.28 -2.92 -20.37
C ILE A 72 -1.16 -2.87 -20.93
N PHE A 73 -1.65 -4.00 -21.42
CA PHE A 73 -3.09 -4.31 -21.32
C PHE A 73 -3.39 -4.90 -19.95
N SER A 74 -4.38 -4.35 -19.23
CA SER A 74 -4.82 -4.91 -17.95
C SER A 74 -5.52 -6.27 -18.14
N PRO A 75 -5.55 -7.16 -17.11
CA PRO A 75 -6.21 -8.47 -17.21
C PRO A 75 -7.68 -8.42 -17.66
N VAL A 76 -8.38 -7.31 -17.37
CA VAL A 76 -9.78 -7.07 -17.77
C VAL A 76 -9.87 -6.71 -19.25
N GLN A 77 -8.93 -5.92 -19.76
CA GLN A 77 -8.85 -5.57 -21.19
C GLN A 77 -8.49 -6.79 -22.04
N TRP A 78 -7.61 -7.67 -21.54
CA TRP A 78 -7.31 -8.96 -22.17
C TRP A 78 -8.54 -9.85 -22.30
N LYS A 79 -9.35 -9.99 -21.25
CA LYS A 79 -10.60 -10.78 -21.33
C LYS A 79 -11.57 -10.24 -22.39
N LYS A 80 -11.69 -8.92 -22.52
CA LYS A 80 -12.58 -8.29 -23.51
C LYS A 80 -12.04 -8.42 -24.94
N TYR A 81 -10.73 -8.29 -25.12
CA TYR A 81 -10.05 -8.47 -26.41
C TYR A 81 -10.14 -9.92 -26.91
N TRP A 82 -9.84 -10.90 -26.05
CA TRP A 82 -9.96 -12.33 -26.39
C TRP A 82 -11.40 -12.71 -26.74
N LYS A 83 -12.40 -12.18 -26.02
CA LYS A 83 -13.80 -12.47 -26.31
C LYS A 83 -14.26 -11.94 -27.68
N ARG A 84 -13.73 -10.79 -28.12
CA ARG A 84 -14.05 -10.17 -29.42
C ARG A 84 -13.28 -10.83 -30.58
N ASN A 85 -12.03 -11.23 -30.35
CA ASN A 85 -11.09 -11.66 -31.41
C ASN A 85 -10.73 -13.15 -31.38
N ARG A 86 -11.42 -13.97 -30.57
CA ARG A 86 -11.15 -15.42 -30.40
C ARG A 86 -11.06 -16.18 -31.72
N ILE A 87 -11.96 -15.85 -32.66
CA ILE A 87 -12.01 -16.49 -33.97
C ILE A 87 -10.77 -16.12 -34.80
N CYS A 88 -10.41 -14.83 -34.85
CA CYS A 88 -9.22 -14.37 -35.58
C CYS A 88 -7.92 -14.98 -35.03
N VAL A 89 -7.78 -15.08 -33.70
CA VAL A 89 -6.59 -15.70 -33.08
C VAL A 89 -6.50 -17.19 -33.39
N LEU A 90 -7.62 -17.91 -33.35
CA LEU A 90 -7.66 -19.34 -33.72
C LEU A 90 -7.34 -19.56 -35.21
N LEU A 91 -7.80 -18.68 -36.10
CA LEU A 91 -7.48 -18.75 -37.52
C LEU A 91 -5.99 -18.48 -37.79
N ILE A 92 -5.38 -17.54 -37.08
CA ILE A 92 -3.93 -17.26 -37.19
C ILE A 92 -3.12 -18.46 -36.68
N LEU A 93 -3.47 -19.02 -35.51
CA LEU A 93 -2.75 -20.15 -34.94
C LEU A 93 -2.87 -21.42 -35.80
N THR A 94 -4.06 -21.69 -36.34
CA THR A 94 -4.25 -22.82 -37.28
C THR A 94 -3.48 -22.61 -38.57
N GLY A 95 -3.42 -21.38 -39.10
CA GLY A 95 -2.57 -21.02 -40.23
C GLY A 95 -1.08 -21.26 -39.98
N ILE A 96 -0.59 -20.87 -38.79
CA ILE A 96 0.81 -21.13 -38.37
C ILE A 96 1.07 -22.63 -38.26
N CYS A 97 0.15 -23.40 -37.67
CA CYS A 97 0.29 -24.86 -37.58
C CYS A 97 0.32 -25.55 -38.95
N LEU A 98 -0.51 -25.11 -39.90
CA LEU A 98 -0.51 -25.65 -41.26
C LEU A 98 0.76 -25.26 -42.03
N LEU A 99 1.27 -24.04 -41.84
CA LEU A 99 2.55 -23.63 -42.40
C LEU A 99 3.70 -24.46 -41.86
N LEU A 100 3.74 -24.70 -40.55
CA LEU A 100 4.77 -25.53 -39.92
C LEU A 100 4.69 -26.99 -40.38
N SER A 101 3.48 -27.56 -40.54
CA SER A 101 3.34 -28.93 -41.05
C SER A 101 3.76 -29.05 -42.52
N VAL A 102 3.47 -28.06 -43.36
CA VAL A 102 3.95 -28.00 -44.75
C VAL A 102 5.48 -27.86 -44.80
N ILE A 103 6.08 -27.01 -43.96
CA ILE A 103 7.54 -26.87 -43.87
C ILE A 103 8.18 -28.22 -43.48
N LEU A 104 7.61 -28.93 -42.51
CA LEU A 104 8.09 -30.26 -42.09
C LEU A 104 7.94 -31.31 -43.20
N LEU A 105 6.84 -31.28 -43.96
CA LEU A 105 6.64 -32.15 -45.11
C LEU A 105 7.65 -31.82 -46.22
N LEU A 106 7.89 -30.55 -46.52
CA LEU A 106 8.84 -30.11 -47.54
C LEU A 106 10.28 -30.46 -47.16
N SER A 107 10.68 -30.27 -45.89
CA SER A 107 12.00 -30.70 -45.40
C SER A 107 12.15 -32.23 -45.43
N ASN A 108 11.07 -32.98 -45.23
CA ASN A 108 11.11 -34.42 -45.41
C ASN A 108 11.17 -34.82 -46.90
N THR A 109 10.57 -34.06 -47.82
CA THR A 109 10.67 -34.37 -49.26
C THR A 109 12.06 -34.12 -49.84
N SER A 110 12.82 -33.13 -49.37
CA SER A 110 14.22 -32.92 -49.78
C SER A 110 15.15 -34.00 -49.22
N VAL A 111 14.90 -34.44 -47.99
CA VAL A 111 15.59 -35.59 -47.38
C VAL A 111 15.23 -36.89 -48.10
N LEU A 112 13.97 -37.08 -48.49
CA LEU A 112 13.51 -38.24 -49.25
C LEU A 112 13.96 -38.22 -50.71
N SER A 113 14.19 -37.05 -51.33
CA SER A 113 14.78 -36.97 -52.68
C SER A 113 16.26 -37.31 -52.67
N GLU A 114 17.00 -36.91 -51.62
CA GLU A 114 18.40 -37.31 -51.41
C GLU A 114 18.49 -38.84 -51.21
N LEU A 115 17.57 -39.41 -50.42
CA LEU A 115 17.46 -40.86 -50.20
C LEU A 115 16.94 -41.64 -51.42
N ARG A 116 16.14 -41.03 -52.29
CA ARG A 116 15.65 -41.65 -53.55
C ARG A 116 16.68 -41.55 -54.69
N SER A 117 17.59 -40.58 -54.65
CA SER A 117 18.75 -40.52 -55.57
C SER A 117 19.77 -41.64 -55.29
N GLN A 118 19.74 -42.19 -54.06
CA GLN A 118 20.45 -43.41 -53.70
C GLN A 118 19.55 -44.65 -53.87
N ASN A 119 18.90 -44.81 -55.03
CA ASN A 119 18.30 -46.09 -55.38
C ASN A 119 19.26 -46.91 -56.25
N TRP A 120 19.98 -47.79 -55.57
CA TRP A 120 20.06 -49.21 -55.92
C TRP A 120 20.20 -49.55 -57.41
N SER A 121 21.40 -49.36 -57.94
CA SER A 121 21.91 -50.22 -59.00
C SER A 121 23.43 -50.25 -58.92
N SER A 122 23.99 -51.45 -58.73
CA SER A 122 25.43 -51.77 -58.71
C SER A 122 26.13 -51.73 -57.36
N THR A 123 25.76 -52.65 -56.45
CA THR A 123 26.76 -53.45 -55.71
C THR A 123 26.08 -54.70 -55.16
N LYS A 124 25.71 -55.61 -56.08
CA LYS A 124 25.60 -57.01 -55.72
C LYS A 124 27.04 -57.51 -55.76
N ASP A 125 27.60 -57.72 -54.58
CA ASP A 125 28.70 -58.64 -54.25
C ASP A 125 29.62 -58.03 -53.19
N GLY A 126 29.56 -58.63 -51.99
CA GLY A 126 30.59 -58.50 -50.96
C GLY A 126 30.38 -57.41 -49.92
N TYR A 127 29.44 -57.59 -48.98
CA TYR A 127 29.65 -57.12 -47.61
C TYR A 127 29.04 -58.10 -46.62
N ASP A 128 29.89 -58.51 -45.68
CA ASP A 128 29.72 -59.56 -44.69
C ASP A 128 28.51 -59.37 -43.77
N ALA A 129 27.97 -60.50 -43.36
CA ALA A 129 27.02 -60.64 -42.27
C ALA A 129 27.66 -60.24 -40.92
N SER A 130 27.37 -59.04 -40.40
CA SER A 130 27.44 -58.70 -38.96
C SER A 130 27.13 -57.20 -38.72
N LEU A 131 25.88 -56.78 -38.90
CA LEU A 131 25.40 -55.53 -38.28
C LEU A 131 24.23 -55.88 -37.38
N ALA A 132 24.48 -55.90 -36.07
CA ALA A 132 23.44 -56.07 -35.07
C ALA A 132 22.35 -54.99 -35.28
N PRO A 133 21.05 -55.34 -35.18
CA PRO A 133 19.98 -54.36 -35.36
C PRO A 133 20.11 -53.26 -34.31
N PHE A 134 20.13 -52.00 -34.76
CA PHE A 134 20.23 -50.83 -33.87
C PHE A 134 19.02 -50.80 -32.92
N ASN A 135 19.28 -50.86 -31.61
CA ASN A 135 18.22 -50.99 -30.60
C ASN A 135 17.56 -49.63 -30.30
N PHE A 136 16.50 -49.31 -31.04
CA PHE A 136 15.73 -48.09 -30.90
C PHE A 136 15.20 -47.85 -29.47
N THR A 137 14.85 -48.92 -28.75
CA THR A 137 14.34 -48.83 -27.36
C THR A 137 15.37 -48.33 -26.36
N GLU A 138 16.66 -48.60 -26.60
CA GLU A 138 17.78 -48.11 -25.77
C GLU A 138 18.01 -46.60 -25.98
N LEU A 139 17.82 -46.13 -27.22
CA LEU A 139 17.90 -44.71 -27.54
C LEU A 139 16.71 -43.94 -26.95
N GLU A 140 15.48 -44.46 -27.08
CA GLU A 140 14.28 -43.84 -26.50
C GLU A 140 14.39 -43.72 -24.97
N THR A 141 14.80 -44.80 -24.30
CA THR A 141 15.00 -44.78 -22.84
C THR A 141 16.09 -43.79 -22.45
N SER A 142 17.22 -43.72 -23.18
CA SER A 142 18.28 -42.73 -22.94
C SER A 142 17.79 -41.28 -23.07
N VAL A 143 17.02 -40.96 -24.12
CA VAL A 143 16.46 -39.63 -24.36
C VAL A 143 15.44 -39.25 -23.28
N ILE A 144 14.51 -40.15 -22.96
CA ILE A 144 13.50 -39.93 -21.91
C ILE A 144 14.17 -39.71 -20.56
N THR A 145 15.22 -40.48 -20.25
CA THR A 145 15.94 -40.35 -18.98
C THR A 145 16.65 -39.01 -18.88
N LYS A 146 17.27 -38.54 -19.98
CA LYS A 146 17.89 -37.20 -20.05
C LYS A 146 16.87 -36.08 -19.93
N LEU A 147 15.72 -36.19 -20.58
CA LEU A 147 14.63 -35.20 -20.48
C LEU A 147 14.10 -35.11 -19.05
N LYS A 148 13.86 -36.24 -18.39
CA LYS A 148 13.43 -36.28 -17.00
C LYS A 148 14.47 -35.67 -16.06
N SER A 149 15.76 -35.94 -16.27
CA SER A 149 16.80 -35.35 -15.42
C SER A 149 16.93 -33.83 -15.64
N LEU A 150 16.76 -33.37 -16.88
CA LEU A 150 16.74 -31.95 -17.21
C LEU A 150 15.55 -31.24 -16.57
N GLU A 151 14.36 -31.84 -16.63
CA GLU A 151 13.14 -31.33 -15.99
C GLU A 151 13.32 -31.20 -14.48
N GLN A 152 13.85 -32.23 -13.82
CA GLN A 152 14.18 -32.20 -12.39
C GLN A 152 15.19 -31.08 -12.05
N GLN A 153 16.20 -30.87 -12.89
CA GLN A 153 17.15 -29.78 -12.68
C GLN A 153 16.51 -28.40 -12.79
N PHE A 154 15.57 -28.21 -13.73
CA PHE A 154 14.82 -26.97 -13.84
C PHE A 154 13.89 -26.77 -12.65
N ASP A 155 13.22 -27.82 -12.16
CA ASP A 155 12.37 -27.78 -10.97
C ASP A 155 13.15 -27.36 -9.72
N GLU A 156 14.30 -27.97 -9.47
CA GLU A 156 15.13 -27.63 -8.32
C GLU A 156 15.63 -26.18 -8.39
N LYS A 157 16.09 -25.73 -9.57
CA LYS A 157 16.49 -24.33 -9.77
C LYS A 157 15.33 -23.35 -9.56
N ARG A 158 14.12 -23.69 -10.00
CA ARG A 158 12.92 -22.88 -9.78
C ARG A 158 12.58 -22.81 -8.29
N LYS A 159 12.59 -23.93 -7.59
CA LYS A 159 12.32 -23.99 -6.15
C LYS A 159 13.28 -23.15 -5.33
N ILE A 160 14.59 -23.24 -5.61
CA ILE A 160 15.62 -22.42 -4.95
C ILE A 160 15.40 -20.93 -5.24
N SER A 161 15.07 -20.58 -6.49
CA SER A 161 14.80 -19.18 -6.85
C SER A 161 13.57 -18.62 -6.13
N LEU A 162 12.52 -19.42 -5.98
CA LEU A 162 11.30 -19.04 -5.26
C LEU A 162 11.57 -18.84 -3.77
N GLN A 163 12.28 -19.77 -3.12
CA GLN A 163 12.66 -19.61 -1.72
C GLN A 163 13.45 -18.33 -1.47
N LYS A 164 14.37 -17.98 -2.38
CA LYS A 164 15.13 -16.73 -2.28
C LYS A 164 14.23 -15.48 -2.40
N ILE A 165 13.21 -15.53 -3.24
CA ILE A 165 12.23 -14.43 -3.38
C ILE A 165 11.38 -14.33 -2.11
N GLU A 166 10.90 -15.45 -1.56
CA GLU A 166 10.12 -15.49 -0.31
C GLU A 166 10.92 -14.92 0.87
N GLU A 167 12.20 -15.28 0.99
CA GLU A 167 13.09 -14.72 2.00
C GLU A 167 13.26 -13.21 1.83
N GLN A 168 13.38 -12.72 0.60
CA GLN A 168 13.47 -11.29 0.33
C GLN A 168 12.16 -10.57 0.64
N LEU A 169 11.01 -11.16 0.33
CA LEU A 169 9.70 -10.62 0.69
C LEU A 169 9.55 -10.51 2.21
N LEU A 170 9.88 -11.57 2.96
CA LEU A 170 9.84 -11.55 4.43
C LEU A 170 10.78 -10.50 5.02
N ARG A 171 11.93 -10.26 4.38
CA ARG A 171 12.86 -9.20 4.79
C ARG A 171 12.28 -7.81 4.51
N ILE A 172 11.66 -7.62 3.35
CA ILE A 172 11.00 -6.36 2.98
C ILE A 172 9.82 -6.10 3.93
N GLU A 173 9.00 -7.10 4.25
CA GLU A 173 7.90 -6.99 5.21
C GLU A 173 8.40 -6.63 6.60
N ARG A 174 9.51 -7.22 7.05
CA ARG A 174 10.14 -6.86 8.34
C ARG A 174 10.64 -5.42 8.35
N GLU A 175 11.32 -4.98 7.30
CA GLU A 175 11.77 -3.60 7.18
C GLU A 175 10.59 -2.62 7.04
N LEU A 176 9.53 -3.00 6.32
CA LEU A 176 8.29 -2.24 6.25
C LEU A 176 7.63 -2.13 7.63
N GLY A 177 7.63 -3.19 8.44
CA GLY A 177 7.17 -3.17 9.83
C GLY A 177 8.01 -2.24 10.71
N ARG A 178 9.33 -2.19 10.50
CA ARG A 178 10.23 -1.23 11.19
C ARG A 178 9.96 0.22 10.76
N LEU A 179 9.69 0.45 9.48
CA LEU A 179 9.32 1.77 8.95
C LEU A 179 7.90 2.18 9.36
N GLN A 180 6.96 1.24 9.46
CA GLN A 180 5.62 1.46 10.02
C GLN A 180 5.67 1.76 11.52
N ASN A 181 6.69 1.30 12.24
CA ASN A 181 6.91 1.69 13.63
C ASN A 181 7.53 3.11 13.79
N CYS A 182 7.88 3.76 12.66
CA CYS A 182 8.15 5.20 12.58
C CYS A 182 6.92 6.01 12.12
N ARG A 183 5.75 5.37 11.95
CA ARG A 183 4.47 6.03 11.69
C ARG A 183 3.89 6.47 13.03
N ASP A 184 3.96 7.78 13.27
CA ASP A 184 3.24 8.55 14.29
C ASP A 184 2.79 7.74 15.52
N THR A 185 3.69 7.57 16.50
CA THR A 185 3.44 6.85 17.75
C THR A 185 2.34 7.48 18.62
N SER A 186 1.73 8.58 18.18
CA SER A 186 0.63 9.24 18.87
C SER A 186 -0.72 8.54 18.67
N TRP A 187 -0.85 7.66 17.68
CA TRP A 187 -2.08 6.92 17.41
C TRP A 187 -2.04 5.53 18.04
N GLN A 188 -3.13 5.17 18.73
CA GLN A 188 -3.33 3.85 19.32
C GLN A 188 -4.30 3.05 18.47
N ARG A 189 -3.99 1.77 18.20
CA ARG A 189 -4.87 0.89 17.43
C ARG A 189 -5.87 0.20 18.35
N PHE A 190 -7.11 0.12 17.90
CA PHE A 190 -8.11 -0.76 18.48
C PHE A 190 -9.02 -1.28 17.37
N GLN A 191 -9.05 -2.61 17.24
CA GLN A 191 -9.75 -3.31 16.16
C GLN A 191 -9.28 -2.81 14.78
N THR A 192 -10.21 -2.33 13.94
CA THR A 192 -9.95 -1.84 12.58
C THR A 192 -9.63 -0.34 12.54
N ASN A 193 -9.64 0.35 13.69
CA ASN A 193 -9.52 1.81 13.75
C ASN A 193 -8.25 2.23 14.52
N VAL A 194 -7.82 3.46 14.27
CA VAL A 194 -6.74 4.15 14.97
C VAL A 194 -7.27 5.40 15.67
N TYR A 195 -6.75 5.66 16.87
CA TYR A 195 -7.24 6.68 17.79
C TYR A 195 -6.12 7.61 18.24
N TYR A 196 -6.28 8.91 18.06
CA TYR A 196 -5.37 9.94 18.55
C TYR A 196 -5.97 10.61 19.78
N PHE A 197 -5.26 10.57 20.89
CA PHE A 197 -5.67 11.23 22.14
C PHE A 197 -5.00 12.58 22.22
N SER A 198 -5.78 13.66 22.24
CA SER A 198 -5.25 15.03 22.22
C SER A 198 -4.41 15.35 23.44
N ASP A 199 -3.27 16.02 23.25
CA ASP A 199 -2.49 16.61 24.33
C ASP A 199 -2.98 18.02 24.72
N THR A 200 -3.86 18.63 23.94
CA THR A 200 -4.43 19.98 24.13
C THR A 200 -5.92 19.91 24.42
N GLU A 201 -6.47 20.95 25.07
CA GLU A 201 -7.92 21.11 25.24
C GLU A 201 -8.41 22.13 24.23
N GLU A 202 -9.55 21.85 23.61
CA GLU A 202 -10.16 22.68 22.57
C GLU A 202 -11.68 22.74 22.80
N ASN A 203 -12.34 23.74 22.21
CA ASN A 203 -13.80 23.70 22.10
C ASN A 203 -14.24 22.63 21.09
N TRP A 204 -15.51 22.23 21.15
CA TRP A 204 -16.00 21.07 20.38
C TRP A 204 -15.80 21.25 18.87
N GLU A 205 -16.08 22.45 18.34
CA GLU A 205 -15.96 22.74 16.92
C GLU A 205 -14.50 22.77 16.45
N MET A 206 -13.59 23.32 17.26
CA MET A 206 -12.16 23.28 16.95
C MET A 206 -11.63 21.85 17.03
N ALA A 207 -12.01 21.08 18.06
CA ALA A 207 -11.63 19.67 18.18
C ALA A 207 -12.09 18.84 16.96
N ARG A 208 -13.32 19.07 16.50
CA ARG A 208 -13.87 18.47 15.27
C ARG A 208 -13.02 18.81 14.05
N LYS A 209 -12.68 20.08 13.87
CA LYS A 209 -11.81 20.54 12.78
C LYS A 209 -10.40 19.95 12.89
N THR A 210 -9.84 19.89 14.08
CA THR A 210 -8.51 19.35 14.38
C THR A 210 -8.43 17.86 14.01
N CYS A 211 -9.51 17.09 14.22
CA CYS A 211 -9.62 15.72 13.72
C CYS A 211 -9.78 15.67 12.19
N ALA A 212 -10.61 16.53 11.60
CA ALA A 212 -10.77 16.60 10.15
C ALA A 212 -9.45 16.91 9.43
N ASP A 213 -8.65 17.84 9.96
CA ASP A 213 -7.31 18.21 9.46
C ASP A 213 -6.30 17.04 9.54
N ARG A 214 -6.62 15.96 10.28
CA ARG A 214 -5.85 14.72 10.41
C ARG A 214 -6.42 13.56 9.58
N ASP A 215 -7.32 13.85 8.64
CA ASP A 215 -8.09 12.87 7.87
C ASP A 215 -8.84 11.89 8.77
N SER A 216 -9.43 12.41 9.86
CA SER A 216 -10.14 11.65 10.90
C SER A 216 -11.39 12.41 11.36
N HIS A 217 -12.16 11.84 12.28
CA HIS A 217 -13.29 12.52 12.91
C HIS A 217 -13.18 12.44 14.43
N LEU A 218 -13.95 13.26 15.16
CA LEU A 218 -14.12 13.04 16.60
C LEU A 218 -14.68 11.64 16.84
N VAL A 219 -14.23 10.97 17.90
CA VAL A 219 -14.57 9.58 18.19
C VAL A 219 -16.08 9.33 18.19
N ILE A 220 -16.50 8.26 17.49
CA ILE A 220 -17.89 7.82 17.39
C ILE A 220 -18.00 6.47 18.10
N ILE A 221 -18.63 6.46 19.27
CA ILE A 221 -18.75 5.23 20.06
C ILE A 221 -19.84 4.33 19.44
N ASN A 222 -19.39 3.30 18.73
CA ASN A 222 -20.22 2.33 18.03
C ASN A 222 -20.42 1.02 18.80
N SER A 223 -19.65 0.78 19.86
CA SER A 223 -19.77 -0.42 20.68
C SER A 223 -19.34 -0.22 22.13
N LYS A 224 -19.82 -1.10 23.01
CA LYS A 224 -19.36 -1.15 24.41
C LYS A 224 -17.85 -1.39 24.49
N GLN A 225 -17.30 -2.28 23.65
CA GLN A 225 -15.88 -2.63 23.66
C GLN A 225 -15.00 -1.44 23.28
N GLU A 226 -15.45 -0.64 22.32
CA GLU A 226 -14.78 0.60 21.93
C GLU A 226 -14.83 1.63 23.06
N GLN A 227 -15.99 1.84 23.68
CA GLN A 227 -16.10 2.71 24.84
C GLN A 227 -15.15 2.26 25.97
N ASP A 228 -15.13 0.97 26.28
CA ASP A 228 -14.26 0.40 27.31
C ASP A 228 -12.78 0.64 26.95
N PHE A 229 -12.38 0.50 25.68
CA PHE A 229 -11.04 0.83 25.20
C PHE A 229 -10.71 2.31 25.40
N VAL A 230 -11.58 3.22 24.96
CA VAL A 230 -11.37 4.67 25.10
C VAL A 230 -11.19 5.02 26.57
N ILE A 231 -12.11 4.59 27.45
CA ILE A 231 -12.10 4.87 28.90
C ILE A 231 -10.80 4.39 29.56
N HIS A 232 -10.30 3.20 29.23
CA HIS A 232 -9.06 2.68 29.83
C HIS A 232 -7.85 3.58 29.55
N THR A 233 -7.88 4.32 28.44
CA THR A 233 -6.82 5.25 28.03
C THR A 233 -7.04 6.67 28.58
N LEU A 234 -8.27 7.00 29.02
CA LEU A 234 -8.61 8.33 29.51
C LEU A 234 -7.95 8.68 30.85
N LYS A 235 -7.30 9.85 30.86
CA LYS A 235 -6.89 10.55 32.07
C LYS A 235 -7.87 11.64 32.49
N HIS A 236 -8.59 12.20 31.50
CA HIS A 236 -9.51 13.32 31.63
C HIS A 236 -10.79 13.01 30.85
N SER A 237 -11.82 13.84 31.06
CA SER A 237 -13.00 13.85 30.20
C SER A 237 -12.62 14.22 28.77
N ILE A 238 -13.34 13.68 27.79
CA ILE A 238 -13.10 14.00 26.37
C ILE A 238 -14.39 14.42 25.68
N TRP A 239 -14.27 15.22 24.63
CA TRP A 239 -15.31 15.39 23.63
C TRP A 239 -15.58 14.08 22.90
N LEU A 240 -16.88 13.80 22.69
CA LEU A 240 -17.36 12.83 21.73
C LEU A 240 -17.71 13.54 20.42
N GLY A 241 -17.70 12.81 19.32
CA GLY A 241 -18.24 13.29 18.05
C GLY A 241 -19.76 13.30 18.03
N LEU A 242 -20.42 13.75 19.11
CA LEU A 242 -21.86 13.67 19.34
C LEU A 242 -22.40 15.03 19.80
N SER A 243 -23.39 15.55 19.09
CA SER A 243 -24.04 16.85 19.38
C SER A 243 -25.51 16.86 18.96
N ASP A 244 -26.29 17.79 19.48
CA ASP A 244 -27.66 18.10 19.02
C ASP A 244 -27.82 19.57 18.59
N THR A 245 -26.71 20.24 18.30
CA THR A 245 -26.61 21.62 17.79
C THR A 245 -27.49 21.93 16.57
N GLU A 246 -27.78 20.94 15.72
CA GLU A 246 -28.68 21.13 14.57
C GLU A 246 -30.16 21.23 14.99
N LYS A 247 -30.54 20.48 16.02
CA LYS A 247 -31.90 20.41 16.53
C LYS A 247 -31.90 19.84 17.95
N GLU A 248 -32.19 20.70 18.91
CA GLU A 248 -32.40 20.38 20.33
C GLU A 248 -33.12 19.02 20.54
N GLY A 249 -32.50 18.17 21.36
CA GLY A 249 -32.98 16.83 21.70
C GLY A 249 -32.78 15.77 20.61
N THR A 250 -32.24 16.14 19.45
CA THR A 250 -31.93 15.23 18.33
C THR A 250 -30.41 15.07 18.20
N TRP A 251 -29.87 14.10 18.93
CA TRP A 251 -28.44 13.82 18.97
C TRP A 251 -27.96 13.05 17.73
N LEU A 252 -26.98 13.62 17.04
CA LEU A 252 -26.33 13.07 15.86
C LEU A 252 -24.82 12.94 16.10
N TRP A 253 -24.26 11.86 15.57
CA TRP A 253 -22.82 11.72 15.46
C TRP A 253 -22.28 12.61 14.34
N VAL A 254 -20.99 12.92 14.36
CA VAL A 254 -20.30 13.75 13.34
C VAL A 254 -20.31 13.15 11.93
N ASP A 255 -20.64 11.85 11.79
CA ASP A 255 -20.89 11.19 10.50
C ASP A 255 -22.36 11.33 10.01
N GLY A 256 -23.20 12.03 10.78
CA GLY A 256 -24.63 12.23 10.53
C GLY A 256 -25.53 11.08 10.99
N SER A 257 -24.97 10.01 11.57
CA SER A 257 -25.76 8.89 12.03
C SER A 257 -26.51 9.23 13.35
N PRO A 258 -27.76 8.76 13.52
CA PRO A 258 -28.52 9.04 14.73
C PRO A 258 -28.02 8.23 15.91
N LEU A 259 -28.09 8.81 17.12
CA LEU A 259 -27.74 8.11 18.35
C LEU A 259 -28.71 6.95 18.65
N LYS A 260 -28.19 5.72 18.67
CA LYS A 260 -28.98 4.50 18.96
C LYS A 260 -28.85 4.05 20.41
N GLU A 261 -27.62 3.98 20.91
CA GLU A 261 -27.31 3.54 22.28
C GLU A 261 -26.92 4.74 23.14
N ARG A 262 -27.40 4.76 24.38
CA ARG A 262 -27.21 5.90 25.30
C ARG A 262 -26.38 5.46 26.49
N SER A 263 -25.24 6.10 26.69
CA SER A 263 -24.45 5.97 27.93
C SER A 263 -24.49 7.23 28.80
N TRP A 264 -25.53 8.04 28.65
CA TRP A 264 -25.79 9.22 29.48
C TRP A 264 -25.72 8.89 30.98
N ARG A 265 -25.18 9.82 31.74
CA ARG A 265 -25.25 9.81 33.20
C ARG A 265 -26.71 9.97 33.63
N GLN A 266 -27.03 9.54 34.85
CA GLN A 266 -28.39 9.69 35.37
C GLN A 266 -28.78 11.17 35.42
N GLY A 267 -29.87 11.53 34.72
CA GLY A 267 -30.34 12.91 34.60
C GLY A 267 -30.01 13.56 33.26
N GLU A 268 -29.13 12.95 32.46
CA GLU A 268 -28.63 13.52 31.20
C GLU A 268 -29.28 12.90 29.95
N PRO A 269 -29.29 13.63 28.81
CA PRO A 269 -28.89 15.03 28.67
C PRO A 269 -29.94 15.98 29.28
N ASN A 270 -29.51 17.03 29.97
CA ASN A 270 -30.39 17.93 30.73
C ASN A 270 -30.54 19.34 30.14
N ASN A 271 -29.77 19.67 29.10
CA ASN A 271 -29.65 20.98 28.48
C ASN A 271 -29.48 22.12 29.50
N GLY A 272 -28.48 21.98 30.37
CA GLY A 272 -28.32 22.81 31.55
C GLY A 272 -27.85 24.24 31.27
N GLY A 273 -27.76 25.05 32.32
CA GLY A 273 -27.08 26.35 32.24
C GLY A 273 -27.70 27.38 31.29
N ASN A 274 -29.04 27.46 31.24
CA ASN A 274 -29.85 28.33 30.36
C ASN A 274 -30.10 27.81 28.93
N ASN A 275 -30.16 26.49 28.74
CA ASN A 275 -30.50 25.84 27.46
C ASN A 275 -29.49 26.13 26.34
N GLY A 276 -28.31 25.52 26.41
CA GLY A 276 -27.31 25.53 25.33
C GLY A 276 -26.20 24.49 25.50
N GLU A 277 -26.48 23.40 26.22
CA GLU A 277 -25.55 22.29 26.37
C GLU A 277 -25.74 21.30 25.21
N ASP A 278 -25.16 21.63 24.06
CA ASP A 278 -25.48 20.91 22.82
C ASP A 278 -24.38 19.90 22.40
N CYS A 279 -23.33 19.73 23.22
CA CYS A 279 -22.15 18.93 22.89
C CYS A 279 -21.84 17.88 23.98
N ALA A 280 -21.61 16.63 23.57
CA ALA A 280 -21.42 15.52 24.51
C ALA A 280 -19.96 15.33 24.93
N VAL A 281 -19.73 15.12 26.23
CA VAL A 281 -18.47 14.63 26.79
C VAL A 281 -18.61 13.24 27.38
N LEU A 282 -17.54 12.44 27.29
CA LEU A 282 -17.38 11.18 28.00
C LEU A 282 -16.50 11.39 29.24
N TYR A 283 -17.04 11.04 30.41
CA TYR A 283 -16.29 11.01 31.66
C TYR A 283 -15.55 9.69 31.86
N LYS A 284 -14.51 9.73 32.69
CA LYS A 284 -13.68 8.57 33.04
C LYS A 284 -14.47 7.41 33.69
N GLU A 285 -15.60 7.70 34.30
CA GLU A 285 -16.53 6.69 34.85
C GLU A 285 -17.37 5.97 33.79
N GLY A 286 -17.20 6.34 32.51
CA GLY A 286 -17.89 5.71 31.37
C GLY A 286 -19.29 6.22 31.12
N LYS A 287 -19.61 7.41 31.64
CA LYS A 287 -20.90 8.06 31.47
C LYS A 287 -20.76 9.38 30.73
N TRP A 288 -21.80 9.72 29.98
CA TRP A 288 -21.82 10.93 29.14
C TRP A 288 -22.58 12.06 29.81
N ASN A 289 -22.19 13.29 29.47
CA ASN A 289 -22.86 14.52 29.85
C ASN A 289 -22.93 15.43 28.64
N ASP A 290 -24.01 16.15 28.47
CA ASP A 290 -24.09 17.30 27.57
C ASP A 290 -23.52 18.52 28.28
N ILE A 291 -22.69 19.31 27.62
CA ILE A 291 -22.15 20.56 28.15
C ILE A 291 -22.07 21.61 27.05
N HIS A 292 -21.88 22.87 27.44
CA HIS A 292 -21.71 23.98 26.49
C HIS A 292 -20.53 23.70 25.54
N CYS A 293 -20.77 23.84 24.24
CA CYS A 293 -19.79 23.51 23.20
C CYS A 293 -18.52 24.39 23.24
N ASP A 294 -18.56 25.54 23.92
CA ASP A 294 -17.46 26.50 24.06
C ASP A 294 -16.40 26.11 25.11
N LYS A 295 -16.72 25.11 25.95
CA LYS A 295 -15.80 24.59 26.98
C LYS A 295 -14.53 24.05 26.35
N GLN A 296 -13.42 24.16 27.07
CA GLN A 296 -12.15 23.55 26.65
C GLN A 296 -12.07 22.15 27.24
N VAL A 297 -12.05 21.14 26.39
CA VAL A 297 -11.97 19.73 26.79
C VAL A 297 -10.99 19.01 25.87
N LYS A 298 -10.33 17.97 26.39
CA LYS A 298 -9.57 17.02 25.56
C LYS A 298 -10.51 16.36 24.56
N PHE A 299 -9.95 15.76 23.52
CA PHE A 299 -10.71 15.05 22.51
C PHE A 299 -9.95 13.84 21.99
N VAL A 300 -10.68 12.94 21.34
CA VAL A 300 -10.10 11.78 20.66
C VAL A 300 -10.52 11.84 19.20
N CYS A 301 -9.55 11.72 18.32
CA CYS A 301 -9.79 11.55 16.89
C CYS A 301 -9.75 10.07 16.53
N GLU A 302 -10.56 9.66 15.58
CA GLU A 302 -10.71 8.28 15.12
C GLU A 302 -10.73 8.24 13.58
N LYS A 303 -10.07 7.22 13.01
CA LYS A 303 -10.23 6.84 11.60
C LYS A 303 -10.01 5.36 11.39
N GLU A 304 -10.60 4.82 10.31
CA GLU A 304 -10.36 3.45 9.88
C GLU A 304 -8.91 3.28 9.41
N GLU A 305 -8.27 2.21 9.88
CA GLU A 305 -6.96 1.82 9.39
C GLU A 305 -7.12 1.01 8.09
N VAL A 306 -6.90 1.67 6.96
CA VAL A 306 -6.87 1.00 5.66
C VAL A 306 -5.68 0.03 5.63
N SER A 307 -5.97 -1.27 5.68
CA SER A 307 -5.00 -2.32 5.38
C SER A 307 -4.68 -2.26 3.89
N VAL A 308 -3.47 -1.79 3.57
CA VAL A 308 -2.91 -1.77 2.21
C VAL A 308 -2.40 -3.16 1.84
#